data_AF-A0A1B0DEJ1-F1
#
_entry.id   AF-A0A1B0DEJ1-F1
#
_cell.length_a   1.000
_cell.length_b   1.000
_cell.length_c   1.000
_cell.angle_alpha   90.00
_cell.angle_beta   90.00
_cell.angle_gamma   90.00
#
_symmetry.space_group_name_H-M   'P 1'
#
loop_
_entity.id
_entity.type
_entity.pdbx_description
1 polymer ?
#
loop_
_entity_poly.entity_id
_entity_poly.type
_entity_poly.pdbx_seq_one_letter_code
_entity_poly.pdbx_strand_id
1 'polypeptide(L)'
;MGKFVSLEAPIPGMSSPSQPSSLTFVATTSSPSPEAPKTPHSRIPVRTANAEKRARERESGQMAGHRETEGTESQLSPVELKALRAEKRREWRQARLKSLEQDAMQIQSIIQAQNAVNESNLLQHQLKEDKSNKNESRPGALVVREKEKVLDEKITRRTEEVPCPITGEPQIRTIEYIEKLIETENFYEENTFERKN
;
A
#
# COMPACT_ATOMS: atom_id res chain seq x y z
N MET A 1 41.15 40.07 30.01
CA MET A 1 41.75 38.85 29.42
C MET A 1 40.64 37.82 29.26
N GLY A 2 40.06 37.72 28.07
CA GLY A 2 39.02 36.76 27.75
C GLY A 2 39.10 36.45 26.26
N LYS A 3 39.75 35.34 25.92
CA LYS A 3 39.90 34.86 24.54
C LYS A 3 38.66 34.02 24.23
N PHE A 4 37.72 34.57 23.47
CA PHE A 4 36.63 33.80 22.88
C PHE A 4 37.17 33.20 21.58
N VAL A 5 37.48 31.91 21.61
CA VAL A 5 37.93 31.16 20.42
C VAL A 5 36.67 30.61 19.76
N SER A 6 36.25 31.25 18.67
CA SER A 6 35.23 30.69 17.79
C SER A 6 35.81 29.47 17.07
N LEU A 7 35.33 28.28 17.43
CA LEU A 7 35.49 27.08 16.62
C LEU A 7 34.53 27.19 15.43
N GLU A 8 35.00 27.71 14.31
CA GLU A 8 34.32 27.59 13.02
C GLU A 8 34.67 26.21 12.45
N ALA A 9 33.70 25.29 12.44
CA ALA A 9 33.85 24.00 11.79
C ALA A 9 33.90 24.18 10.26
N PRO A 10 34.81 23.52 9.53
CA PRO A 10 34.85 23.61 8.08
C PRO A 10 33.67 22.85 7.48
N ILE A 11 32.82 23.57 6.75
CA ILE A 11 31.70 23.01 5.98
C ILE A 11 32.28 22.19 4.81
N PRO A 12 31.99 20.88 4.69
CA PRO A 12 32.49 20.08 3.59
C PRO A 12 31.77 20.41 2.27
N GLY A 13 32.54 20.90 1.30
CA GLY A 13 32.41 20.60 -0.13
C GLY A 13 31.02 20.63 -0.74
N MET A 14 30.43 21.82 -0.90
CA MET A 14 29.37 22.00 -1.89
C MET A 14 30.01 22.06 -3.28
N SER A 15 30.00 20.94 -3.99
CA SER A 15 30.36 20.89 -5.41
C SER A 15 29.37 21.76 -6.21
N SER A 16 29.87 22.84 -6.80
CA SER A 16 29.15 23.66 -7.77
C SER A 16 28.63 22.82 -8.93
N PRO A 17 27.35 22.92 -9.32
CA PRO A 17 26.93 22.45 -10.63
C PRO A 17 27.43 23.45 -11.68
N SER A 18 28.43 23.00 -12.43
CA SER A 18 28.91 23.58 -13.70
C SER A 18 27.75 23.99 -14.59
N GLN A 19 27.77 25.23 -15.05
CA GLN A 19 26.89 25.69 -16.13
C GLN A 19 27.20 24.90 -17.42
N PRO A 20 26.20 24.50 -18.21
CA PRO A 20 26.46 24.03 -19.56
C PRO A 20 26.67 25.23 -20.50
N SER A 21 27.86 25.29 -21.09
CA SER A 21 28.27 26.23 -22.14
C SER A 21 27.44 26.10 -23.42
N SER A 22 27.42 27.20 -24.16
CA SER A 22 26.75 27.48 -25.44
C SER A 22 26.63 26.32 -26.44
N LEU A 23 25.43 26.14 -26.99
CA LEU A 23 25.17 25.32 -28.17
C LEU A 23 25.75 26.00 -29.43
N THR A 24 26.85 25.48 -29.96
CA THR A 24 27.28 25.75 -31.34
C THR A 24 26.46 24.89 -32.30
N PHE A 25 25.68 25.56 -33.15
CA PHE A 25 24.99 24.97 -34.28
C PHE A 25 25.99 24.52 -35.34
N VAL A 26 26.04 23.22 -35.64
CA VAL A 26 26.67 22.70 -36.86
C VAL A 26 25.65 21.90 -37.64
N ALA A 27 25.31 22.43 -38.82
CA ALA A 27 24.53 21.74 -39.83
C ALA A 27 25.51 20.92 -40.71
N THR A 28 25.37 19.59 -40.77
CA THR A 28 25.86 18.80 -41.93
C THR A 28 25.18 17.41 -42.00
N THR A 29 24.37 17.23 -43.04
CA THR A 29 24.19 16.07 -43.95
C THR A 29 23.90 14.63 -43.45
N SER A 30 22.77 14.12 -43.97
CA SER A 30 22.50 12.80 -44.59
C SER A 30 22.38 11.48 -43.79
N SER A 31 21.21 10.83 -44.02
CA SER A 31 20.94 9.37 -44.09
C SER A 31 20.52 8.62 -42.80
N PRO A 32 19.76 7.50 -42.88
CA PRO A 32 18.44 7.30 -43.48
C PRO A 32 17.37 6.82 -42.45
N SER A 33 16.10 6.96 -42.84
CA SER A 33 14.89 6.59 -42.09
C SER A 33 14.78 5.07 -41.82
N PRO A 34 14.37 4.62 -40.62
CA PRO A 34 13.92 3.24 -40.43
C PRO A 34 12.45 3.11 -40.88
N GLU A 35 12.20 2.20 -41.80
CA GLU A 35 10.87 1.91 -42.35
C GLU A 35 10.03 1.10 -41.33
N ALA A 36 8.87 1.63 -40.95
CA ALA A 36 7.90 0.93 -40.11
C ALA A 36 7.07 -0.08 -40.95
N PRO A 37 6.66 -1.23 -40.39
CA PRO A 37 5.84 -2.21 -41.11
C PRO A 37 4.46 -1.64 -41.45
N LYS A 38 4.13 -1.63 -42.75
CA LYS A 38 2.84 -1.18 -43.30
C LYS A 38 1.76 -2.21 -42.96
N THR A 39 1.00 -1.97 -41.90
CA THR A 39 -0.21 -2.75 -41.60
C THR A 39 -1.36 -2.32 -42.51
N PRO A 40 -2.13 -3.25 -43.10
CA PRO A 40 -3.25 -2.91 -43.98
C PRO A 40 -4.31 -2.08 -43.26
N HIS A 41 -4.79 -1.03 -43.93
CA HIS A 41 -5.81 -0.10 -43.45
C HIS A 41 -7.15 -0.81 -43.22
N SER A 42 -7.37 -1.33 -42.01
CA SER A 42 -8.73 -1.50 -41.47
C SER A 42 -9.25 -0.12 -41.08
N ARG A 43 -10.36 0.30 -41.70
CA ARG A 43 -11.02 1.60 -41.43
C ARG A 43 -11.70 1.65 -40.05
N ILE A 44 -11.69 0.55 -39.30
CA ILE A 44 -12.19 0.48 -37.93
C ILE A 44 -10.97 0.33 -37.01
N PRO A 45 -10.65 1.34 -36.17
CA PRO A 45 -9.57 1.20 -35.20
C PRO A 45 -9.97 0.11 -34.19
N VAL A 46 -9.32 -1.06 -34.28
CA VAL A 46 -9.48 -2.13 -33.29
C VAL A 46 -8.85 -1.66 -31.99
N ARG A 47 -9.67 -1.06 -31.13
CA ARG A 47 -9.29 -0.68 -29.77
C ARG A 47 -9.57 -1.88 -28.87
N THR A 48 -8.60 -2.27 -28.03
CA THR A 48 -8.87 -3.19 -26.93
C THR A 48 -9.98 -2.62 -26.04
N ALA A 49 -10.73 -3.45 -25.32
CA ALA A 49 -11.80 -2.98 -24.42
C ALA A 49 -11.32 -1.87 -23.47
N ASN A 50 -10.06 -1.96 -23.01
CA ASN A 50 -9.43 -0.92 -22.20
C ASN A 50 -9.11 0.37 -23.00
N ALA A 51 -8.73 0.25 -24.28
CA ALA A 51 -8.49 1.40 -25.16
C ALA A 51 -9.78 2.10 -25.60
N GLU A 52 -10.90 1.36 -25.72
CA GLU A 52 -12.22 1.93 -25.95
C GLU A 52 -12.75 2.62 -24.67
N LYS A 53 -12.61 1.99 -23.50
CA LYS A 53 -12.94 2.62 -22.22
C LYS A 53 -12.18 3.93 -22.00
N ARG A 54 -10.87 3.93 -22.28
CA ARG A 54 -10.02 5.14 -22.22
C ARG A 54 -10.33 6.16 -23.33
N ALA A 55 -11.01 5.77 -24.41
CA ALA A 55 -11.49 6.71 -25.42
C ALA A 55 -12.80 7.36 -24.97
N ARG A 56 -13.76 6.57 -24.47
CA ARG A 56 -15.02 7.07 -23.90
C ARG A 56 -14.79 7.98 -22.69
N GLU A 57 -13.79 7.71 -21.86
CA GLU A 57 -13.43 8.55 -20.71
C GLU A 57 -12.75 9.88 -21.11
N ARG A 58 -12.08 9.90 -22.28
CA ARG A 58 -11.59 11.15 -22.89
C ARG A 58 -12.72 11.95 -23.53
N GLU A 59 -13.66 11.28 -24.18
CA GLU A 59 -14.84 11.89 -24.81
C GLU A 59 -15.88 12.37 -23.78
N SER A 60 -16.03 11.68 -22.63
CA SER A 60 -16.91 12.10 -21.54
C SER A 60 -16.39 13.30 -20.74
N GLY A 61 -15.24 13.87 -21.14
CA GLY A 61 -14.65 15.05 -20.50
C GLY A 61 -13.97 14.76 -19.16
N GLN A 62 -13.99 13.52 -18.67
CA GLN A 62 -13.36 13.16 -17.38
C GLN A 62 -11.82 13.30 -17.43
N MET A 63 -11.22 13.23 -18.62
CA MET A 63 -9.78 13.48 -18.85
C MET A 63 -9.48 14.85 -19.50
N ALA A 64 -10.45 15.75 -19.61
CA ALA A 64 -10.32 17.04 -20.30
C ALA A 64 -9.60 18.13 -19.48
N GLY A 65 -9.12 17.82 -18.26
CA GLY A 65 -8.54 18.81 -17.35
C GLY A 65 -7.20 19.43 -17.77
N HIS A 66 -6.57 19.02 -18.88
CA HIS A 66 -5.22 19.48 -19.22
C HIS A 66 -5.12 20.33 -20.50
N ARG A 67 -6.07 20.29 -21.43
CA ARG A 67 -5.80 20.82 -22.79
C ARG A 67 -6.19 22.30 -23.00
N GLU A 68 -7.05 22.86 -22.17
CA GLU A 68 -7.62 24.20 -22.43
C GLU A 68 -6.79 25.35 -21.83
N THR A 69 -5.91 25.07 -20.87
CA THR A 69 -5.13 26.13 -20.19
C THR A 69 -3.86 26.57 -20.93
N GLU A 70 -3.39 25.78 -21.89
CA GLU A 70 -2.08 25.99 -22.54
C GLU A 70 -2.07 27.24 -23.46
N GLY A 71 -3.22 27.60 -24.04
CA GLY A 71 -3.37 28.74 -24.94
C GLY A 71 -3.35 30.11 -24.24
N THR A 72 -3.76 30.16 -22.97
CA THR A 72 -3.77 31.40 -22.16
C THR A 72 -2.47 31.58 -21.38
N GLU A 73 -1.72 30.50 -21.11
CA GLU A 73 -0.43 30.56 -20.42
C GLU A 73 0.66 31.32 -21.20
N SER A 74 0.55 31.38 -22.53
CA SER A 74 1.56 32.01 -23.39
C SER A 74 1.47 33.54 -23.46
N GLN A 75 0.38 34.15 -22.96
CA GLN A 75 0.19 35.61 -22.96
C GLN A 75 0.46 36.26 -21.59
N LEU A 76 0.88 35.48 -20.60
CA LEU A 76 1.03 35.94 -19.21
C LEU A 76 2.43 36.49 -18.93
N SER A 77 2.49 37.43 -17.99
CA SER A 77 3.76 37.91 -17.45
C SER A 77 4.57 36.76 -16.84
N PRO A 78 5.92 36.79 -16.86
CA PRO A 78 6.76 35.75 -16.26
C PRO A 78 6.40 35.40 -14.80
N VAL A 79 5.90 36.39 -14.03
CA VAL A 79 5.46 36.20 -12.65
C VAL A 79 4.14 35.43 -12.58
N GLU A 80 3.18 35.80 -13.41
CA GLU A 80 1.86 35.16 -13.49
C GLU A 80 1.98 33.72 -13.99
N LEU A 81 2.86 33.46 -14.96
CA LEU A 81 3.13 32.12 -15.45
C LEU A 81 3.74 31.22 -14.36
N LYS A 82 4.61 31.77 -13.51
CA LYS A 82 5.16 31.05 -12.35
C LYS A 82 4.06 30.76 -11.31
N ALA A 83 3.16 31.72 -11.08
CA ALA A 83 2.03 31.57 -10.18
C ALA A 83 1.05 30.49 -10.66
N LEU A 84 0.66 30.50 -11.94
CA LEU A 84 -0.23 29.48 -12.51
C LEU A 84 0.37 28.09 -12.46
N ARG A 85 1.66 27.93 -12.79
CA ARG A 85 2.32 26.62 -12.65
C ARG A 85 2.41 26.17 -11.19
N ALA A 86 2.55 27.11 -10.25
CA ALA A 86 2.49 26.80 -8.82
C ALA A 86 1.08 26.34 -8.40
N GLU A 87 0.03 26.93 -8.98
CA GLU A 87 -1.36 26.51 -8.78
C GLU A 87 -1.65 25.14 -9.39
N LYS A 88 -1.24 24.87 -10.63
CA LYS A 88 -1.31 23.51 -11.23
C LYS A 88 -0.62 22.47 -10.35
N ARG A 89 0.57 22.79 -9.80
CA ARG A 89 1.25 21.90 -8.83
C ARG A 89 0.50 21.78 -7.50
N ARG A 90 -0.20 22.82 -7.05
CA ARG A 90 -1.07 22.75 -5.86
C ARG A 90 -2.22 21.80 -6.14
N GLU A 91 -2.90 21.96 -7.27
CA GLU A 91 -4.00 21.09 -7.69
C GLU A 91 -3.55 19.64 -7.83
N TRP A 92 -2.39 19.40 -8.46
CA TRP A 92 -1.86 18.04 -8.60
C TRP A 92 -1.53 17.39 -7.25
N ARG A 93 -0.96 18.15 -6.31
CA ARG A 93 -0.74 17.68 -4.93
C ARG A 93 -2.06 17.40 -4.22
N GLN A 94 -3.07 18.24 -4.39
CA GLN A 94 -4.40 18.04 -3.80
C GLN A 94 -5.09 16.80 -4.38
N ALA A 95 -5.08 16.61 -5.70
CA ALA A 95 -5.64 15.42 -6.36
C ALA A 95 -4.95 14.13 -5.90
N ARG A 96 -3.61 14.15 -5.76
CA ARG A 96 -2.86 13.02 -5.20
C ARG A 96 -3.29 12.71 -3.76
N LEU A 97 -3.43 13.72 -2.91
CA LEU A 97 -3.90 13.54 -1.54
C LEU A 97 -5.31 12.95 -1.48
N LYS A 98 -6.24 13.45 -2.32
CA LYS A 98 -7.60 12.91 -2.42
C LYS A 98 -7.61 11.44 -2.87
N SER A 99 -6.77 11.06 -3.82
CA SER A 99 -6.63 9.65 -4.24
C SER A 99 -6.12 8.76 -3.09
N LEU A 100 -5.12 9.24 -2.33
CA LEU A 100 -4.61 8.52 -1.17
C LEU A 100 -5.66 8.36 -0.07
N GLU A 101 -6.48 9.39 0.15
CA GLU A 101 -7.61 9.34 1.09
C GLU A 101 -8.66 8.31 0.64
N GLN A 102 -8.99 8.27 -0.66
CA GLN A 102 -9.88 7.27 -1.22
C GLN A 102 -9.33 5.85 -1.03
N ASP A 103 -8.06 5.63 -1.35
CA ASP A 103 -7.41 4.32 -1.18
C ASP A 103 -7.43 3.90 0.30
N ALA A 104 -7.15 4.84 1.22
CA ALA A 104 -7.21 4.60 2.66
C ALA A 104 -8.62 4.18 3.12
N MET A 105 -9.67 4.88 2.67
CA MET A 105 -11.05 4.51 2.98
C MET A 105 -11.43 3.13 2.42
N GLN A 106 -10.99 2.80 1.20
CA GLN A 106 -11.23 1.49 0.61
C GLN A 106 -10.57 0.38 1.42
N ILE A 107 -9.31 0.57 1.82
CA ILE A 107 -8.58 -0.37 2.68
C ILE A 107 -9.31 -0.55 4.02
N GLN A 108 -9.78 0.54 4.64
CA GLN A 108 -10.55 0.46 5.90
C GLN A 108 -11.83 -0.37 5.75
N SER A 109 -12.59 -0.16 4.67
CA SER A 109 -13.80 -0.94 4.40
C SER A 109 -13.50 -2.44 4.20
N ILE A 110 -12.43 -2.76 3.46
CA ILE A 110 -11.98 -4.15 3.27
C ILE A 110 -11.61 -4.80 4.61
N ILE A 111 -10.86 -4.10 5.47
CA ILE A 111 -10.48 -4.60 6.79
C ILE A 111 -11.73 -4.85 7.64
N GLN A 112 -12.68 -3.92 7.65
CA GLN A 112 -13.93 -4.08 8.40
C GLN A 112 -14.74 -5.28 7.90
N ALA A 113 -14.85 -5.45 6.58
CA ALA A 113 -15.52 -6.60 5.98
C ALA A 113 -14.81 -7.91 6.36
N GLN A 114 -13.48 -7.95 6.32
CA GLN A 114 -12.69 -9.11 6.73
C GLN A 114 -12.93 -9.46 8.20
N ASN A 115 -12.94 -8.48 9.08
CA ASN A 115 -13.20 -8.68 10.50
C ASN A 115 -14.62 -9.23 10.73
N ALA A 116 -15.65 -8.67 10.06
CA ALA A 116 -17.01 -9.18 10.17
C ALA A 116 -17.15 -10.64 9.70
N VAL A 117 -16.45 -11.02 8.64
CA VAL A 117 -16.39 -12.42 8.17
C VAL A 117 -15.69 -13.31 9.20
N ASN A 118 -14.59 -12.85 9.79
CA ASN A 118 -13.86 -13.59 10.81
C ASN A 118 -14.74 -13.81 12.06
N GLU A 119 -15.42 -12.78 12.55
CA GLU A 119 -16.36 -12.87 13.67
C GLU A 119 -17.52 -13.84 13.40
N SER A 120 -18.10 -13.79 12.19
CA SER A 120 -19.15 -14.73 11.78
C SER A 120 -18.65 -16.17 11.77
N ASN A 121 -17.44 -16.42 11.28
CA ASN A 121 -16.82 -17.76 11.31
C ASN A 121 -16.55 -18.23 12.75
N LEU A 122 -16.09 -17.34 13.63
CA LEU A 122 -15.89 -17.64 15.05
C LEU A 122 -17.22 -18.02 15.73
N LEU A 123 -18.29 -17.26 15.50
CA LEU A 123 -19.63 -17.55 16.02
C LEU A 123 -20.18 -18.87 15.46
N GLN A 124 -19.93 -19.19 14.19
CA GLN A 124 -20.29 -20.48 13.60
C GLN A 124 -19.53 -21.64 14.24
N HIS A 125 -18.25 -21.46 14.57
CA HIS A 125 -17.47 -22.46 15.31
C HIS A 125 -18.05 -22.66 16.72
N GLN A 126 -18.36 -21.58 17.43
CA GLN A 126 -18.96 -21.64 18.77
C GLN A 126 -20.32 -22.35 18.76
N LEU A 127 -21.19 -22.02 17.79
CA LEU A 127 -22.50 -22.67 17.65
C LEU A 127 -22.39 -24.14 17.22
N LYS A 128 -21.34 -24.53 16.49
CA LYS A 128 -21.06 -25.93 16.15
C LYS A 128 -20.54 -26.69 17.36
N GLU A 129 -19.66 -26.09 18.15
CA GLU A 129 -19.18 -26.66 19.42
C GLU A 129 -20.35 -26.90 20.37
N ASP A 130 -21.21 -25.91 20.61
CA ASP A 130 -22.38 -26.05 21.50
C ASP A 130 -23.36 -27.14 21.03
N LYS A 131 -23.55 -27.28 19.71
CA LYS A 131 -24.41 -28.33 19.13
C LYS A 131 -23.76 -29.72 19.23
N SER A 132 -22.44 -29.82 19.05
CA SER A 132 -21.72 -31.09 19.20
C SER A 132 -21.73 -31.57 20.66
N ASN A 133 -21.56 -30.64 21.61
CA ASN A 133 -21.57 -30.94 23.04
C ASN A 133 -22.95 -31.38 23.55
N LYS A 134 -24.03 -30.95 22.90
CA LYS A 134 -25.41 -31.29 23.27
C LYS A 134 -25.84 -32.71 22.84
N ASN A 135 -25.16 -33.31 21.88
CA ASN A 135 -25.61 -34.56 21.25
C ASN A 135 -24.92 -35.83 21.80
N GLU A 136 -23.87 -35.71 22.62
CA GLU A 136 -23.06 -36.84 23.09
C GLU A 136 -23.03 -37.04 24.62
N SER A 137 -23.88 -36.34 25.36
CA SER A 137 -23.83 -36.47 26.81
C SER A 137 -24.67 -37.67 27.27
N ARG A 138 -24.02 -38.85 27.35
CA ARG A 138 -24.52 -39.97 28.17
C ARG A 138 -24.65 -39.46 29.62
N PRO A 139 -25.70 -39.85 30.37
CA PRO A 139 -25.80 -39.48 31.78
C PRO A 139 -24.54 -39.98 32.52
N GLY A 140 -23.79 -39.06 33.14
CA GLY A 140 -22.49 -39.32 33.77
C GLY A 140 -21.24 -39.00 32.94
N ALA A 141 -21.38 -38.46 31.72
CA ALA A 141 -20.23 -37.95 30.95
C ALA A 141 -19.75 -36.60 31.52
N LEU A 142 -18.44 -36.48 31.75
CA LEU A 142 -17.77 -35.30 32.28
C LEU A 142 -17.58 -34.31 31.12
N VAL A 143 -18.30 -33.19 31.15
CA VAL A 143 -18.19 -32.15 30.11
C VAL A 143 -17.03 -31.23 30.49
N VAL A 144 -16.00 -31.21 29.66
CA VAL A 144 -14.86 -30.30 29.79
C VAL A 144 -15.08 -29.13 28.83
N ARG A 145 -15.17 -27.91 29.37
CA ARG A 145 -15.16 -26.68 28.56
C ARG A 145 -13.88 -25.93 28.88
N GLU A 146 -13.03 -25.72 27.89
CA GLU A 146 -11.77 -25.00 28.03
C GLU A 146 -11.95 -23.57 27.48
N LYS A 147 -11.54 -22.55 28.23
CA LYS A 147 -11.50 -21.15 27.78
C LYS A 147 -10.07 -20.64 27.87
N GLU A 148 -9.54 -20.18 26.75
CA GLU A 148 -8.23 -19.51 26.70
C GLU A 148 -8.39 -18.00 26.59
N LYS A 149 -7.54 -17.26 27.30
CA LYS A 149 -7.47 -15.79 27.25
C LYS A 149 -6.02 -15.36 27.14
N VAL A 150 -5.66 -14.68 26.05
CA VAL A 150 -4.34 -14.04 25.92
C VAL A 150 -4.31 -12.82 26.84
N LEU A 151 -3.38 -12.82 27.80
CA LEU A 151 -3.17 -11.73 28.75
C LEU A 151 -2.20 -10.69 28.21
N ASP A 152 -1.02 -11.14 27.77
CA ASP A 152 0.07 -10.26 27.36
C ASP A 152 0.78 -10.82 26.12
N GLU A 153 1.25 -9.93 25.26
CA GLU A 153 2.11 -10.24 24.12
C GLU A 153 3.36 -9.35 24.16
N LYS A 154 4.53 -9.97 24.30
CA LYS A 154 5.82 -9.28 24.28
C LYS A 154 6.56 -9.56 22.98
N ILE A 155 6.78 -8.51 22.20
CA ILE A 155 7.44 -8.58 20.89
C ILE A 155 8.90 -8.15 21.02
N THR A 156 9.83 -9.04 20.69
CA THR A 156 11.28 -8.76 20.66
C THR A 156 11.82 -8.96 19.26
N ARG A 157 12.50 -7.95 18.71
CA ARG A 157 13.11 -8.02 17.36
C ARG A 157 14.60 -8.26 17.46
N ARG A 158 15.12 -9.21 16.68
CA ARG A 158 16.56 -9.48 16.57
C ARG A 158 16.95 -9.62 15.11
N THR A 159 18.03 -8.96 14.73
CA THR A 159 18.66 -9.14 13.42
C THR A 159 19.71 -10.24 13.53
N GLU A 160 19.57 -11.29 12.71
CA GLU A 160 20.45 -12.46 12.68
C GLU A 160 21.01 -12.65 11.27
N GLU A 161 22.28 -13.00 11.18
CA GLU A 161 22.93 -13.44 9.95
C GLU A 161 22.73 -14.94 9.78
N VAL A 162 22.04 -15.33 8.71
CA VAL A 162 21.79 -16.73 8.38
C VAL A 162 22.40 -17.04 7.02
N PRO A 163 23.22 -18.09 6.91
CA PRO A 163 23.77 -18.50 5.62
C PRO A 163 22.65 -18.89 4.67
N CYS A 164 22.65 -18.32 3.47
CA CYS A 164 21.66 -18.62 2.45
C CYS A 164 21.85 -20.06 1.96
N PRO A 165 20.80 -20.92 1.93
CA PRO A 165 20.94 -22.34 1.61
C PRO A 165 21.36 -22.62 0.15
N ILE A 166 21.30 -21.61 -0.73
CA ILE A 166 21.62 -21.74 -2.16
C ILE A 166 23.01 -21.19 -2.47
N THR A 167 23.39 -20.04 -1.88
CA THR A 167 24.65 -19.35 -2.18
C THR A 167 25.71 -19.51 -1.10
N GLY A 168 25.35 -19.95 0.10
CA GLY A 168 26.25 -20.07 1.25
C GLY A 168 26.69 -18.73 1.87
N GLU A 169 26.31 -17.60 1.26
CA GLU A 169 26.65 -16.27 1.76
C GLU A 169 25.77 -15.87 2.95
N PRO A 170 26.30 -15.15 3.95
CA PRO A 170 25.54 -14.69 5.11
C PRO A 170 24.49 -13.66 4.67
N GLN A 171 23.22 -14.00 4.85
CA GLN A 171 22.10 -13.09 4.62
C GLN A 171 21.56 -12.58 5.94
N ILE A 172 21.43 -11.26 6.05
CA ILE A 172 20.83 -10.62 7.22
C ILE A 172 19.30 -10.76 7.14
N ARG A 173 18.69 -11.33 8.18
CA ARG A 173 17.22 -11.34 8.36
C ARG A 173 16.85 -10.73 9.70
N THR A 174 15.66 -10.12 9.76
CA THR A 174 15.07 -9.65 11.02
C THR A 174 14.03 -10.66 11.49
N ILE A 175 14.18 -11.16 12.71
CA ILE A 175 13.27 -12.08 13.38
C ILE A 175 12.49 -11.32 14.43
N GLU A 176 11.18 -11.57 14.50
CA GLU A 176 10.33 -11.10 15.59
C GLU A 176 9.95 -12.31 16.46
N TYR A 177 10.37 -12.29 17.72
CA TYR A 177 9.95 -13.23 18.75
C TYR A 177 8.73 -12.65 19.45
N ILE A 178 7.62 -13.41 19.47
CA ILE A 178 6.38 -13.02 20.12
C ILE A 178 6.16 -13.99 21.29
N GLU A 179 6.41 -13.51 22.51
CA GLU A 179 6.13 -14.24 23.75
C GLU A 179 4.69 -13.93 24.18
N LYS A 180 3.82 -14.94 24.27
CA LYS A 180 2.41 -14.78 24.68
C LYS A 180 2.19 -15.36 26.07
N LEU A 181 1.54 -14.62 26.96
CA LEU A 181 1.03 -15.11 28.25
C LEU A 181 -0.45 -15.45 28.10
N ILE A 182 -0.84 -16.69 28.38
CA ILE A 182 -2.20 -17.19 28.17
C ILE A 182 -2.72 -17.76 29.49
N GLU A 183 -3.91 -17.31 29.90
CA GLU A 183 -4.70 -17.95 30.95
C GLU A 183 -5.63 -19.00 30.32
N THR A 184 -5.57 -20.23 30.84
CA THR A 184 -6.47 -21.33 30.43
C THR A 184 -7.35 -21.71 31.61
N GLU A 185 -8.66 -21.53 31.48
CA GLU A 185 -9.67 -21.94 32.46
C GLU A 185 -10.37 -23.23 31.99
N ASN A 186 -10.32 -24.28 32.80
CA ASN A 186 -11.00 -25.55 32.53
C ASN A 186 -12.24 -25.68 33.43
N PHE A 187 -13.41 -25.82 32.81
CA PHE A 187 -14.68 -26.06 33.51
C PHE A 187 -15.03 -27.54 33.40
N TYR A 188 -15.22 -28.18 34.56
CA TYR A 188 -15.66 -29.56 34.68
C TYR A 188 -17.10 -29.57 35.17
N GLU A 189 -18.05 -29.91 34.29
CA GLU A 189 -19.47 -30.04 34.66
C GLU A 189 -19.87 -31.53 34.58
N GLU A 190 -20.43 -32.06 35.66
CA GLU A 190 -21.06 -33.39 35.66
C GLU A 190 -22.45 -33.29 35.04
N ASN A 191 -22.71 -34.07 33.99
CA ASN A 191 -24.02 -34.08 33.36
C ASN A 191 -25.02 -34.92 34.19
N THR A 192 -25.75 -34.26 35.09
CA THR A 192 -26.89 -34.84 35.82
C THR A 192 -28.19 -34.64 35.05
N PHE A 193 -28.43 -35.46 34.02
CA PHE A 193 -29.72 -35.47 33.34
C PHE A 193 -30.75 -36.26 34.17
N GLU A 194 -31.50 -35.57 35.03
CA GLU A 194 -32.70 -36.15 35.67
C GLU A 194 -33.73 -36.48 34.58
N ARG A 195 -33.93 -37.78 34.31
CA ARG A 195 -35.03 -38.24 33.46
C ARG A 195 -36.34 -37.91 34.18
N LYS A 196 -37.04 -36.90 33.69
CA LYS A 196 -38.44 -36.67 34.06
C LYS A 196 -39.26 -37.84 33.50
N ASN A 197 -39.76 -38.67 34.42
CA ASN A 197 -40.72 -39.74 34.15
C ASN A 197 -42.11 -39.19 33.82
#